data_AF-A0A537K2M4-F1
#
_entry.id   AF-A0A537K2M4-F1
#
_cell.length_a   1.000
_cell.length_b   1.000
_cell.length_c   1.000
_cell.angle_alpha   90.00
_cell.angle_beta   90.00
_cell.angle_gamma   90.00
#
_symmetry.space_group_name_H-M   'P 1'
#
loop_
_entity.id
_entity.type
_entity.pdbx_description
1 polymer ?
#
loop_
_entity_poly.entity_id
_entity_poly.type
_entity_poly.pdbx_seq_one_letter_code
_entity_poly.pdbx_strand_id
1 'polypeptide(L)' 'MKTIGSEPVYEVFARRVDGEPLRHVGCVAAPDDALARVYARSIYDEESWIEMVVVPRRAVIPVESVRTEAVDAHA' A
#
# COMPACT_ATOMS: atom_id res chain seq x y z
N MET A 1 -3.80 -18.53 -16.14
CA MET A 1 -2.37 -18.17 -16.32
C MET A 1 -2.10 -16.94 -15.47
N LYS A 2 -1.40 -17.06 -14.34
CA LYS A 2 -0.99 -15.90 -13.52
C LYS A 2 0.30 -15.34 -14.15
N THR A 3 0.28 -14.07 -14.56
CA THR A 3 1.46 -13.40 -15.13
C THR A 3 2.50 -13.23 -14.02
N ILE A 4 3.62 -13.94 -14.12
CA ILE A 4 4.73 -13.81 -13.16
C ILE A 4 5.48 -12.51 -13.54
N GLY A 5 5.41 -11.48 -12.70
CA GLY A 5 6.14 -10.22 -12.90
C GLY A 5 5.38 -8.93 -12.58
N SER A 6 4.08 -8.98 -12.28
CA SER A 6 3.34 -7.81 -11.79
C SER A 6 2.26 -8.24 -10.82
N GLU A 7 2.66 -8.54 -9.58
CA GLU A 7 1.68 -8.76 -8.52
C GLU A 7 0.93 -7.45 -8.23
N PRO A 8 -0.40 -7.50 -8.07
CA PRO A 8 -1.17 -6.33 -7.66
C PRO A 8 -0.58 -5.69 -6.41
N VAL A 9 -0.45 -4.37 -6.44
CA VAL A 9 0.01 -3.58 -5.29
C VAL A 9 -1.18 -3.15 -4.47
N TYR A 10 -1.04 -3.23 -3.15
CA TYR A 10 -1.99 -2.76 -2.15
C TYR A 10 -1.32 -1.69 -1.30
N GLU A 11 -2.02 -0.59 -1.08
CA GLU A 11 -1.67 0.41 -0.07
C GLU A 11 -2.10 -0.08 1.31
N VAL A 12 -1.29 0.19 2.31
CA VAL A 12 -1.57 -0.16 3.71
C VAL A 12 -1.77 1.11 4.50
N PHE A 13 -2.87 1.15 5.26
CA PHE A 13 -3.18 2.23 6.18
C PHE A 13 -3.38 1.67 7.58
N ALA A 14 -2.95 2.42 8.60
CA ALA A 14 -3.12 2.01 9.99
C ALA A 14 -3.27 3.21 10.94
N ARG A 15 -3.83 2.93 12.13
CA ARG A 15 -3.92 3.90 13.24
C ARG A 15 -3.72 3.21 14.59
N ARG A 16 -3.25 3.99 15.56
CA ARG A 16 -2.89 3.50 16.91
C ARG A 16 -3.88 3.92 17.98
N VAL A 17 -4.63 5.00 17.74
CA VAL A 17 -5.54 5.61 18.70
C VAL A 17 -6.89 5.78 18.03
N ASP A 18 -7.95 5.52 18.78
CA ASP A 18 -9.31 5.74 18.29
C ASP A 18 -9.54 7.25 18.05
N GLY A 19 -10.29 7.57 17.00
CA GLY A 19 -10.50 8.95 16.57
C GLY A 19 -9.35 9.57 15.75
N GLU A 20 -8.17 8.95 15.66
CA GLU A 20 -7.14 9.39 14.71
C GLU A 20 -7.47 8.94 13.27
N PRO A 21 -7.09 9.75 12.25
CA PRO A 21 -7.22 9.34 10.86
C PRO A 21 -6.30 8.15 10.56
N LEU A 22 -6.75 7.30 9.63
CA LEU A 22 -5.90 6.28 9.03
C LEU A 22 -4.72 6.95 8.31
N ARG A 23 -3.50 6.57 8.70
CA ARG A 23 -2.27 7.04 8.05
C ARG A 23 -1.79 6.00 7.06
N HIS A 24 -1.28 6.44 5.91
CA HIS A 24 -0.57 5.57 4.98
C HIS A 24 0.74 5.12 5.63
N VAL A 25 0.97 3.82 5.72
CA VAL A 25 2.17 3.24 6.35
C VAL A 25 3.07 2.51 5.35
N GLY A 26 2.58 2.24 4.14
CA GLY A 26 3.36 1.68 3.05
C GLY A 26 2.52 0.87 2.07
N CYS A 27 3.15 -0.09 1.39
CA CYS A 27 2.49 -0.90 0.38
C CYS A 27 3.04 -2.33 0.33
N VAL A 28 2.22 -3.27 -0.11
CA VAL A 28 2.60 -4.69 -0.32
C VAL A 28 2.20 -5.15 -1.71
N ALA A 29 3.01 -6.02 -2.31
CA ALA A 29 2.65 -6.74 -3.52
C ALA A 29 2.09 -8.11 -3.12
N ALA A 30 0.91 -8.48 -3.62
CA ALA A 30 0.28 -9.74 -3.30
C ALA A 30 -0.63 -10.22 -4.43
N PRO A 31 -0.80 -11.54 -4.63
CA PRO A 31 -1.57 -12.07 -5.74
C PRO A 31 -3.09 -11.90 -5.56
N ASP A 32 -3.57 -11.69 -4.33
CA ASP A 32 -4.98 -11.50 -3.99
C ASP A 32 -5.15 -10.77 -2.64
N ASP A 33 -6.39 -10.37 -2.34
CA ASP A 33 -6.74 -9.60 -1.14
C ASP A 33 -6.44 -10.36 0.17
N ALA A 34 -6.53 -11.69 0.15
CA ALA A 34 -6.31 -12.50 1.34
C ALA A 34 -4.83 -12.53 1.72
N LEU A 35 -3.96 -12.76 0.74
CA LEU A 35 -2.51 -12.70 0.94
C LEU A 35 -2.03 -11.27 1.23
N ALA A 36 -2.64 -10.25 0.63
CA ALA A 36 -2.33 -8.85 0.94
C ALA A 36 -2.50 -8.54 2.44
N ARG A 37 -3.58 -9.05 3.07
CA ARG A 37 -3.83 -8.87 4.51
C ARG A 37 -2.77 -9.55 5.37
N VAL A 38 -2.39 -10.78 5.00
CA VAL A 38 -1.35 -11.54 5.72
C VAL A 38 -0.01 -10.82 5.62
N TYR A 39 0.39 -10.41 4.42
CA TYR A 39 1.66 -9.71 4.19
C TYR A 39 1.69 -8.37 4.91
N ALA A 40 0.62 -7.57 4.82
CA ALA A 40 0.54 -6.29 5.54
C ALA A 40 0.68 -6.49 7.05
N ARG A 41 0.00 -7.50 7.61
CA ARG A 41 0.13 -7.80 9.04
C ARG A 41 1.55 -8.24 9.41
N SER A 42 2.20 -9.08 8.61
CA SER A 42 3.56 -9.56 8.91
C SER A 42 4.65 -8.51 8.70
N ILE A 43 4.48 -7.56 7.79
CA ILE A 43 5.49 -6.54 7.48
C ILE A 43 5.37 -5.33 8.43
N TYR A 44 4.14 -5.00 8.85
CA TYR A 44 3.86 -3.79 9.62
C TYR A 44 3.37 -4.09 11.06
N ASP A 45 3.77 -5.21 11.67
CA ASP A 45 3.36 -5.56 13.06
C ASP A 45 4.16 -4.87 14.17
N GLU A 46 5.13 -4.03 13.83
CA GLU A 46 6.07 -3.41 14.79
C GLU A 46 5.39 -2.46 15.80
N GLU A 47 4.21 -1.94 15.47
CA GLU A 47 3.49 -0.99 16.31
C GLU A 47 2.18 -1.59 16.82
N SER A 48 1.68 -1.03 17.94
CA SER A 48 0.41 -1.39 18.56
C SER A 48 -0.81 -0.85 17.80
N TRP A 49 -0.94 -1.25 16.52
CA TRP A 49 -2.06 -0.86 15.67
C TRP A 49 -3.39 -1.42 16.20
N ILE A 50 -4.36 -0.54 16.40
CA ILE A 50 -5.74 -0.91 16.75
C ILE A 50 -6.58 -1.20 15.50
N GLU A 51 -6.16 -0.69 14.35
CA GLU A 51 -6.78 -0.93 13.05
C GLU A 51 -5.73 -0.86 11.94
N MET A 52 -5.81 -1.80 11.00
CA MET A 52 -4.98 -1.88 9.81
C MET A 52 -5.85 -2.31 8.62
N VAL A 53 -5.76 -1.57 7.51
CA VAL A 53 -6.57 -1.76 6.31
C VAL A 53 -5.67 -1.83 5.10
N VAL A 54 -6.00 -2.73 4.17
CA VAL A 54 -5.35 -2.82 2.86
C VAL A 54 -6.32 -2.36 1.76
N VAL A 55 -5.82 -1.58 0.81
CA VAL A 55 -6.60 -1.07 -0.33
C VAL A 55 -5.85 -1.40 -1.62
N PRO A 56 -6.46 -2.09 -2.61
CA PRO A 56 -5.82 -2.28 -3.90
C PRO A 56 -5.45 -0.92 -4.51
N ARG A 57 -4.20 -0.74 -4.97
CA ARG A 57 -3.75 0.52 -5.59
C ARG A 57 -4.62 0.93 -6.78
N ARG A 58 -5.19 -0.05 -7.50
CA ARG A 58 -6.17 0.18 -8.59
C ARG A 58 -7.48 0.86 -8.16
N ALA A 59 -7.80 0.83 -6.86
CA ALA A 59 -9.00 1.47 -6.31
C ALA A 59 -8.72 2.91 -5.85
N VAL A 60 -7.45 3.33 -5.82
CA VAL A 60 -7.06 4.70 -5.49
C VAL A 60 -7.17 5.55 -6.75
N ILE A 61 -8.09 6.51 -6.75
CA ILE A 61 -8.32 7.42 -7.86
C ILE A 61 -7.55 8.72 -7.57
N PRO A 62 -6.46 9.01 -8.29
CA PRO A 62 -5.75 10.27 -8.12
C PRO A 62 -6.64 11.41 -8.63
N VAL A 63 -6.76 12.47 -7.83
CA VAL A 63 -7.42 13.72 -8.24
C VAL A 63 -6.45 14.61 -9.02
N GLU A 64 -5.17 14.56 -8.65
CA GLU A 64 -4.08 15.28 -9.30
C GLU A 64 -2.96 14.29 -9.64
N SER A 65 -2.33 14.44 -10.80
CA SER A 65 -1.11 13.69 -11.12
C SER A 65 0.09 14.40 -10.52
N VAL A 66 0.94 13.68 -9.80
CA VAL A 66 2.28 14.18 -9.50
C VAL A 66 2.98 14.38 -10.83
N ARG A 67 3.40 15.62 -11.12
CA ARG A 67 4.34 15.89 -12.20
C ARG A 67 5.66 15.23 -11.80
N THR A 68 5.90 14.03 -12.29
CA THR A 68 7.24 13.49 -12.36
C THR A 68 7.97 14.30 -13.41
N GLU A 69 8.70 15.33 -13.00
CA GLU A 69 9.76 15.86 -13.85
C GLU A 69 10.76 14.72 -13.99
N ALA A 70 10.82 14.14 -15.20
CA ALA A 70 11.88 13.23 -15.55
C ALA A 70 13.19 14.00 -15.37
N VAL A 71 13.90 13.70 -14.29
CA VAL A 71 15.33 14.04 -14.20
C VAL A 71 16.02 13.14 -15.22
N ASP A 72 16.07 13.64 -16.46
CA ASP A 72 16.81 12.99 -17.53
C ASP A 72 18.26 12.80 -17.11
N ALA A 73 18.73 11.57 -17.29
CA ALA A 73 20.09 11.15 -17.06
C ALA A 73 21.06 11.83 -18.05
N HIS A 74 22.08 12.53 -17.54
CA HIS A 74 23.44 12.48 -18.12
C HIS A 74 24.49 13.14 -17.22
N ALA A 75 25.47 12.35 -16.76
CA ALA A 75 26.89 12.70 -16.70
C ALA A 75 27.71 11.41 -16.54
#